data_AF-A0A3B9DEU4-F1
#
_entry.id   AF-A0A3B9DEU4-F1
#
_cell.length_a   1.000
_cell.length_b   1.000
_cell.length_c   1.000
_cell.angle_alpha   90.00
_cell.angle_beta   90.00
_cell.angle_gamma   90.00
#
_symmetry.space_group_name_H-M   'P 1'
#
loop_
_entity.id
_entity.type
_entity.pdbx_description
1 polymer ?
#
loop_
_entity_poly.entity_id
_entity_poly.type
_entity_poly.pdbx_seq_one_letter_code
_entity_poly.pdbx_strand_id
1 'polypeptide(L)'
;VTSTIRSSIIDVETAGFDERPELLVYGMLSSLLAAGIWLLIASKYGLPVSTTHSIIGAIVGFAAVGISFDSIMWGQIGSIVASWVISPLIAGIISFSLFMTVQHLVLSTDNPFANAKKYVPYYIFLVGFVIAMVTMVKGLRHVGLEITFAQSAAMAIGFGIITMLIGVFMLRRIPEPSSSMMHNQFASVESVFAILMIFTACSMAFAHG
;
A
#
# COMPACT_ATOMS: atom_id res chain seq x y z
N VAL A 1 3.31 -11.90 -2.80
CA VAL A 1 2.68 -11.55 -4.10
C VAL A 1 3.36 -12.31 -5.23
N THR A 2 4.69 -12.19 -5.40
CA THR A 2 5.42 -12.93 -6.44
C THR A 2 5.29 -14.44 -6.33
N SER A 3 5.29 -14.99 -5.12
CA SER A 3 5.00 -16.42 -4.89
C SER A 3 3.60 -16.80 -5.35
N THR A 4 2.59 -16.01 -4.98
CA THR A 4 1.20 -16.19 -5.41
C THR A 4 1.05 -16.16 -6.94
N ILE A 5 1.66 -15.19 -7.63
CA ILE A 5 1.61 -15.13 -9.10
C ILE A 5 2.25 -16.38 -9.73
N ARG A 6 3.32 -16.90 -9.12
CA ARG A 6 4.05 -18.07 -9.62
C ARG A 6 3.30 -19.39 -9.42
N SER A 7 2.66 -19.58 -8.26
CA SER A 7 2.21 -20.92 -7.84
C SER A 7 0.74 -21.02 -7.46
N SER A 8 -0.02 -19.92 -7.51
CA SER A 8 -1.41 -19.89 -7.02
C SER A 8 -2.46 -19.71 -8.11
N ILE A 9 -2.05 -19.66 -9.37
CA ILE A 9 -2.96 -19.38 -10.50
C ILE A 9 -3.16 -20.63 -11.37
N ILE A 10 -2.09 -21.38 -11.63
CA ILE A 10 -2.09 -22.58 -12.47
C ILE A 10 -1.55 -23.74 -11.63
N ASP A 11 -2.27 -24.86 -11.65
CA ASP A 11 -1.84 -26.10 -11.03
C ASP A 11 -0.75 -26.76 -11.89
N VAL A 12 0.48 -26.86 -11.37
CA VAL A 12 1.65 -27.34 -12.12
C VAL A 12 1.54 -28.82 -12.48
N GLU A 13 0.93 -29.62 -11.60
CA GLU A 13 0.77 -31.06 -11.75
C GLU A 13 -0.30 -31.38 -12.78
N THR A 14 -1.44 -30.68 -12.70
CA THR A 14 -2.57 -30.83 -13.63
C THR A 14 -2.25 -30.24 -15.02
N ALA A 15 -1.38 -29.22 -15.08
CA ALA A 15 -0.95 -28.60 -16.33
C ALA A 15 0.08 -29.43 -17.11
N GLY A 16 0.64 -30.50 -16.53
CA GLY A 16 1.62 -31.37 -17.19
C GLY A 16 2.95 -30.66 -17.52
N PHE A 17 3.32 -29.62 -16.75
CA PHE A 17 4.55 -28.87 -17.00
C PHE A 17 5.83 -29.67 -16.77
N ASP A 18 5.75 -30.81 -16.09
CA ASP A 18 6.88 -31.74 -15.94
C ASP A 18 7.30 -32.34 -17.28
N GLU A 19 6.36 -32.49 -18.22
CA GLU A 19 6.64 -33.01 -19.57
C GLU A 19 7.00 -31.90 -20.56
N ARG A 20 6.49 -30.67 -20.35
CA ARG A 20 6.65 -29.52 -21.27
C ARG A 20 6.85 -28.20 -20.53
N PRO A 21 7.98 -27.99 -19.84
CA PRO A 21 8.24 -26.77 -19.09
C PRO A 21 8.30 -25.51 -19.97
N GLU A 22 8.61 -25.66 -21.26
CA GLU A 22 8.61 -24.58 -22.24
C GLU A 22 7.25 -23.90 -22.41
N LEU A 23 6.15 -24.63 -22.24
CA LEU A 23 4.80 -24.05 -22.32
C LEU A 23 4.54 -23.04 -21.21
N LEU A 24 5.04 -23.31 -20.00
CA LEU A 24 4.97 -22.37 -18.89
C LEU A 24 5.78 -21.09 -19.21
N VAL A 25 6.99 -21.24 -19.77
CA VAL A 25 7.83 -20.10 -20.15
C VAL A 25 7.13 -19.23 -21.21
N TYR A 26 6.63 -19.84 -22.28
CA TYR A 26 5.91 -19.12 -23.33
C TYR A 26 4.62 -18.48 -22.81
N GLY A 27 3.90 -19.15 -21.93
CA GLY A 27 2.70 -18.61 -21.30
C GLY A 27 2.97 -17.40 -20.44
N MET A 28 4.01 -17.44 -19.61
CA MET A 28 4.39 -16.31 -18.75
C MET A 28 4.93 -15.13 -19.57
N LEU A 29 5.72 -15.38 -20.62
CA LEU A 29 6.15 -14.34 -21.55
C LEU A 29 4.97 -13.70 -22.30
N SER A 30 4.02 -14.52 -22.76
CA SER A 30 2.81 -14.03 -23.44
C SER A 30 1.93 -13.22 -22.49
N SER A 31 1.81 -13.66 -21.24
CA SER A 31 1.05 -12.95 -20.21
C SER A 31 1.66 -11.59 -19.88
N LEU A 32 3.01 -11.53 -19.75
CA LEU A 32 3.76 -10.28 -19.57
C LEU A 32 3.59 -9.35 -20.76
N LEU A 33 3.66 -9.86 -21.99
CA LEU A 33 3.48 -9.06 -23.20
C LEU A 33 2.06 -8.48 -23.27
N ALA A 34 1.03 -9.29 -23.04
CA ALA A 34 -0.36 -8.87 -23.07
C ALA A 34 -0.65 -7.81 -22.00
N ALA A 35 -0.25 -8.08 -20.74
CA ALA A 35 -0.41 -7.12 -19.65
C ALA A 35 0.39 -5.83 -19.91
N GLY A 36 1.63 -5.94 -20.40
CA GLY A 36 2.48 -4.79 -20.73
C GLY A 36 1.88 -3.91 -21.83
N ILE A 37 1.39 -4.50 -22.92
CA ILE A 37 0.71 -3.75 -24.00
C ILE A 37 -0.51 -3.02 -23.45
N TRP A 38 -1.36 -3.70 -22.67
CA TRP A 38 -2.52 -3.07 -22.08
C TRP A 38 -2.17 -1.91 -21.15
N LEU A 39 -1.17 -2.10 -20.29
CA LEU A 39 -0.71 -1.05 -19.37
C LEU A 39 -0.10 0.15 -20.11
N LEU A 40 0.62 -0.08 -21.22
CA LEU A 40 1.14 1.00 -22.07
C LEU A 40 0.02 1.80 -22.73
N ILE A 41 -1.00 1.10 -23.26
CA ILE A 41 -2.18 1.74 -23.84
C ILE A 41 -2.89 2.58 -22.77
N ALA A 42 -3.21 1.99 -21.62
CA ALA A 42 -3.89 2.69 -20.53
C ALA A 42 -3.09 3.91 -20.05
N SER A 43 -1.77 3.78 -19.89
CA SER A 43 -0.89 4.89 -19.50
C SER A 43 -0.88 6.02 -20.53
N LYS A 44 -0.87 5.69 -21.84
CA LYS A 44 -0.94 6.69 -22.91
C LYS A 44 -2.21 7.54 -22.85
N TYR A 45 -3.32 6.95 -22.42
CA TYR A 45 -4.60 7.65 -22.26
C TYR A 45 -4.83 8.20 -20.84
N GLY A 46 -3.86 8.08 -19.93
CA GLY A 46 -3.99 8.54 -18.55
C GLY A 46 -5.03 7.78 -17.72
N LEU A 47 -5.38 6.54 -18.12
CA LEU A 47 -6.37 5.72 -17.43
C LEU A 47 -5.73 5.01 -16.22
N PRO A 48 -6.21 5.24 -14.98
CA PRO A 48 -5.71 4.53 -13.82
C PRO A 48 -6.24 3.09 -13.83
N VAL A 49 -5.37 2.13 -14.20
CA VAL A 49 -5.72 0.70 -14.28
C VAL A 49 -4.91 -0.13 -13.30
N SER A 50 -5.46 -1.27 -12.87
CA SER A 50 -4.78 -2.21 -11.98
C SER A 50 -3.79 -3.09 -12.75
N THR A 51 -2.50 -2.94 -12.45
CA THR A 51 -1.42 -3.81 -12.95
C THR A 51 -1.61 -5.26 -12.50
N THR A 52 -2.11 -5.46 -11.27
CA THR A 52 -2.36 -6.79 -10.69
C THR A 52 -3.50 -7.51 -11.41
N HIS A 53 -4.60 -6.83 -11.72
CA HIS A 53 -5.69 -7.45 -12.48
C HIS A 53 -5.25 -7.78 -13.90
N SER A 54 -4.45 -6.90 -14.51
CA SER A 54 -3.96 -7.06 -15.87
C SER A 54 -3.10 -8.33 -16.02
N ILE A 55 -2.12 -8.53 -15.12
CA ILE A 55 -1.25 -9.72 -15.20
C ILE A 55 -1.98 -11.01 -14.81
N ILE A 56 -2.84 -10.98 -13.78
CA ILE A 56 -3.59 -12.17 -13.37
C ILE A 56 -4.58 -12.59 -14.46
N GLY A 57 -5.30 -11.63 -15.06
CA GLY A 57 -6.19 -11.91 -16.19
C GLY A 57 -5.47 -12.48 -17.40
N ALA A 58 -4.27 -11.97 -17.70
CA ALA A 58 -3.44 -12.50 -18.79
C ALA A 58 -2.99 -13.95 -18.53
N ILE A 59 -2.55 -14.27 -17.29
CA ILE A 59 -2.16 -15.64 -16.90
C ILE A 59 -3.36 -16.59 -16.99
N VAL A 60 -4.54 -16.17 -16.50
CA VAL A 60 -5.78 -16.96 -16.61
C VAL A 60 -6.16 -17.20 -18.06
N GLY A 61 -6.05 -16.19 -18.93
CA GLY A 61 -6.30 -16.32 -20.37
C GLY A 61 -5.36 -17.30 -21.05
N PHE A 62 -4.05 -17.22 -20.74
CA PHE A 62 -3.08 -18.20 -21.21
C PHE A 62 -3.41 -19.62 -20.71
N ALA A 63 -3.70 -19.79 -19.41
CA ALA A 63 -3.98 -21.10 -18.85
C ALA A 63 -5.23 -21.74 -19.48
N ALA A 64 -6.29 -20.96 -19.69
CA ALA A 64 -7.54 -21.43 -20.29
C ALA A 64 -7.36 -21.89 -21.75
N VAL A 65 -6.52 -21.21 -22.53
CA VAL A 65 -6.37 -21.45 -23.97
C VAL A 65 -5.18 -22.37 -24.28
N GLY A 66 -4.06 -22.18 -23.59
CA GLY A 66 -2.78 -22.85 -23.86
C GLY A 66 -2.56 -24.16 -23.10
N ILE A 67 -3.37 -24.44 -22.07
CA ILE A 67 -3.25 -25.65 -21.23
C ILE A 67 -4.61 -26.34 -21.17
N SER A 68 -5.46 -25.91 -20.23
CA SER A 68 -6.83 -26.38 -20.06
C SER A 68 -7.55 -25.48 -19.05
N PHE A 69 -8.86 -25.34 -19.21
CA PHE A 69 -9.67 -24.57 -18.26
C PHE A 69 -9.68 -25.18 -16.85
N ASP A 70 -9.53 -26.51 -16.76
CA ASP A 70 -9.50 -27.26 -15.50
C ASP A 70 -8.17 -27.14 -14.75
N SER A 71 -7.07 -26.77 -15.43
CA SER A 71 -5.76 -26.51 -14.79
C SER A 71 -5.74 -25.23 -13.94
N ILE A 72 -6.80 -24.43 -14.02
CA ILE A 72 -6.91 -23.15 -13.34
C ILE A 72 -7.37 -23.38 -11.90
N MET A 73 -6.65 -22.80 -10.94
CA MET A 73 -6.98 -22.91 -9.51
C MET A 73 -8.13 -21.97 -9.11
N TRP A 74 -9.36 -22.28 -9.54
CA TRP A 74 -10.54 -21.42 -9.34
C TRP A 74 -10.81 -21.01 -7.89
N GLY A 75 -10.54 -21.89 -6.92
CA GLY A 75 -10.66 -21.56 -5.50
C GLY A 75 -9.70 -20.45 -5.06
N GLN A 76 -8.46 -20.48 -5.58
CA GLN A 76 -7.46 -19.45 -5.27
C GLN A 76 -7.76 -18.14 -5.99
N ILE A 77 -8.20 -18.21 -7.26
CA ILE A 77 -8.69 -17.02 -7.99
C ILE A 77 -9.87 -16.38 -7.25
N GLY A 78 -10.82 -17.18 -6.76
CA GLY A 78 -11.94 -16.68 -5.96
C GLY A 78 -11.47 -15.93 -4.71
N SER A 79 -10.47 -16.46 -3.99
CA SER A 79 -9.86 -15.76 -2.86
C SER A 79 -9.16 -14.46 -3.26
N ILE A 80 -8.50 -14.43 -4.42
CA ILE A 80 -7.85 -13.22 -4.95
C ILE A 80 -8.90 -12.17 -5.31
N VAL A 81 -9.96 -12.54 -6.03
CA VAL A 81 -11.06 -11.64 -6.41
C VAL A 81 -11.77 -11.10 -5.17
N ALA A 82 -12.01 -11.95 -4.17
CA ALA A 82 -12.56 -11.50 -2.88
C ALA A 82 -11.66 -10.43 -2.23
N SER A 83 -10.33 -10.61 -2.29
CA SER A 83 -9.39 -9.62 -1.76
C SER A 83 -9.45 -8.26 -2.47
N TRP A 84 -9.81 -8.22 -3.76
CA TRP A 84 -9.95 -6.98 -4.53
C TRP A 84 -11.16 -6.15 -4.10
N VAL A 85 -12.18 -6.78 -3.53
CA VAL A 85 -13.38 -6.10 -3.00
C VAL A 85 -13.19 -5.75 -1.53
N ILE A 86 -12.66 -6.69 -0.74
CA ILE A 86 -12.50 -6.53 0.70
C ILE A 86 -11.45 -5.46 1.03
N SER A 87 -10.33 -5.41 0.29
CA SER A 87 -9.24 -4.47 0.61
C SER A 87 -9.64 -3.00 0.48
N PRO A 88 -10.29 -2.54 -0.61
CA PRO A 88 -10.79 -1.17 -0.71
C PRO A 88 -11.86 -0.85 0.34
N LEU A 89 -12.72 -1.82 0.69
CA LEU A 89 -13.75 -1.62 1.71
C LEU A 89 -13.13 -1.36 3.09
N ILE A 90 -12.18 -2.19 3.50
CA ILE A 90 -11.45 -2.01 4.76
C ILE A 90 -10.66 -0.70 4.74
N ALA A 91 -10.00 -0.37 3.62
CA ALA A 91 -9.28 0.89 3.46
C ALA A 91 -10.21 2.11 3.59
N GLY A 92 -11.42 2.03 3.04
CA GLY A 92 -12.46 3.05 3.17
C GLY A 92 -12.90 3.25 4.63
N ILE A 93 -13.13 2.17 5.37
CA ILE A 93 -13.49 2.22 6.80
C ILE A 93 -12.36 2.86 7.61
N ILE A 94 -11.11 2.43 7.43
CA ILE A 94 -9.95 2.99 8.13
C ILE A 94 -9.76 4.47 7.79
N SER A 95 -9.87 4.83 6.51
CA SER A 95 -9.78 6.21 6.05
C SER A 95 -10.85 7.09 6.68
N PHE A 96 -12.10 6.62 6.71
CA PHE A 96 -13.21 7.32 7.36
C PHE A 96 -12.95 7.52 8.86
N SER A 97 -12.52 6.47 9.57
CA SER A 97 -12.20 6.58 11.00
C SER A 97 -11.07 7.57 11.28
N LEU A 98 -9.98 7.53 10.50
CA LEU A 98 -8.86 8.47 10.64
C LEU A 98 -9.27 9.91 10.28
N PHE A 99 -10.09 10.09 9.26
CA PHE A 99 -10.60 11.41 8.91
C PHE A 99 -11.49 11.97 10.03
N MET A 100 -12.35 11.14 10.62
CA MET A 100 -13.19 11.54 11.75
C MET A 100 -12.37 11.99 12.96
N THR A 101 -11.25 11.30 13.27
CA THR A 101 -10.35 11.73 14.35
C THR A 101 -9.66 13.05 14.02
N VAL A 102 -9.22 13.25 12.77
CA VAL A 102 -8.64 14.53 12.33
C VAL A 102 -9.68 15.66 12.41
N GLN A 103 -10.90 15.41 11.95
CA GLN A 103 -11.97 16.39 11.96
C GLN A 103 -12.30 16.85 13.38
N HIS A 104 -12.50 15.91 14.31
CA HIS A 104 -12.86 16.25 15.69
C HIS A 104 -11.71 16.84 16.50
N LEU A 105 -10.49 16.33 16.34
CA LEU A 105 -9.35 16.75 17.16
C LEU A 105 -8.64 18.00 16.62
N VAL A 106 -8.71 18.25 15.31
CA VAL A 106 -7.98 19.34 14.65
C VAL A 106 -8.93 20.36 14.03
N LEU A 107 -9.77 19.95 13.08
CA LEU A 107 -10.49 20.91 12.23
C LEU A 107 -11.67 21.60 12.94
N SER A 108 -12.43 20.88 13.77
CA SER A 108 -13.61 21.37 14.47
C SER A 108 -13.29 21.82 15.90
N THR A 109 -12.27 22.67 16.05
CA THR A 109 -11.80 23.16 17.35
C THR A 109 -11.55 24.67 17.31
N ASP A 110 -11.52 25.32 18.48
CA ASP A 110 -11.35 26.78 18.59
C ASP A 110 -10.01 27.28 18.04
N ASN A 111 -8.96 26.45 18.08
CA ASN A 111 -7.65 26.75 17.51
C ASN A 111 -7.09 25.55 16.70
N PRO A 112 -7.51 25.41 15.43
CA PRO A 112 -7.12 24.29 14.58
C PRO A 112 -5.61 24.19 14.35
N PHE A 113 -4.90 25.32 14.30
CA PHE A 113 -3.45 25.34 14.07
C PHE A 113 -2.67 24.75 15.25
N ALA A 114 -3.00 25.17 16.48
CA ALA A 114 -2.38 24.64 17.69
C ALA A 114 -2.67 23.14 17.84
N ASN A 115 -3.91 22.73 17.58
CA ASN A 115 -4.29 21.32 17.60
C ASN A 115 -3.62 20.52 16.49
N ALA A 116 -3.43 21.08 15.29
CA ALA A 116 -2.68 20.44 14.22
C ALA A 116 -1.23 20.17 14.66
N LYS A 117 -0.53 21.17 15.22
CA LYS A 117 0.83 20.98 15.77
C LYS A 117 0.89 19.95 16.91
N LYS A 118 -0.19 19.81 17.69
CA LYS A 118 -0.30 18.82 18.78
C LYS A 118 -0.56 17.40 18.27
N TYR A 119 -1.51 17.22 17.33
CA TYR A 119 -2.00 15.90 16.94
C TYR A 119 -1.31 15.32 15.70
N VAL A 120 -0.85 16.14 14.75
CA VAL A 120 -0.14 15.68 13.54
C VAL A 120 1.09 14.79 13.84
N PRO A 121 1.94 15.09 14.85
CA PRO A 121 3.02 14.20 15.24
C PRO A 121 2.60 12.76 15.53
N TYR A 122 1.42 12.53 16.12
CA TYR A 122 0.92 11.17 16.40
C TYR A 122 0.51 10.43 15.13
N TYR A 123 0.00 11.13 14.12
CA TYR A 123 -0.24 10.53 12.80
C TYR A 123 1.08 10.18 12.10
N ILE A 124 2.12 11.02 12.22
CA ILE A 124 3.47 10.72 11.72
C ILE A 124 4.05 9.49 12.43
N PHE A 125 3.89 9.40 13.76
CA PHE A 125 4.24 8.21 14.54
C PHE A 125 3.56 6.95 13.98
N LEU A 126 2.23 7.02 13.78
CA LEU A 126 1.43 5.89 13.30
C LEU A 126 1.92 5.40 11.93
N VAL A 127 2.22 6.32 11.01
CA VAL A 127 2.76 5.99 9.69
C VAL A 127 4.12 5.29 9.81
N GLY A 128 5.04 5.85 10.59
CA GLY A 128 6.36 5.25 10.82
C GLY A 128 6.27 3.88 11.48
N PHE A 129 5.39 3.73 12.47
CA PHE A 129 5.12 2.47 13.15
C PHE A 129 4.59 1.40 12.19
N VAL A 130 3.57 1.71 11.39
CA VAL A 130 2.96 0.74 10.46
C VAL A 130 3.98 0.26 9.42
N ILE A 131 4.76 1.17 8.83
CA ILE A 131 5.78 0.82 7.82
C ILE A 131 6.90 -0.01 8.44
N ALA A 132 7.40 0.38 9.61
CA ALA A 132 8.41 -0.40 10.32
C ALA A 132 7.89 -1.79 10.66
N MET A 133 6.64 -1.90 11.12
CA MET A 133 6.04 -3.17 11.51
C MET A 133 5.89 -4.12 10.31
N VAL A 134 5.36 -3.63 9.18
CA VAL A 134 5.23 -4.41 7.93
C VAL A 134 6.60 -4.88 7.45
N THR A 135 7.60 -4.00 7.51
CA THR A 135 8.98 -4.31 7.08
C THR A 135 9.63 -5.39 7.96
N MET A 136 9.46 -5.31 9.28
CA MET A 136 10.04 -6.28 10.21
C MET A 136 9.38 -7.66 10.10
N VAL A 137 8.05 -7.71 10.03
CA VAL A 137 7.32 -8.99 10.02
C VAL A 137 7.41 -9.70 8.67
N LYS A 138 7.38 -8.95 7.55
CA LYS A 138 7.36 -9.55 6.20
C LYS A 138 8.70 -9.45 5.47
N GLY A 139 9.42 -8.34 5.64
CA GLY A 139 10.69 -8.10 4.94
C GLY A 139 11.85 -8.88 5.54
N LEU A 140 12.07 -8.74 6.85
CA LEU A 140 13.28 -9.25 7.51
C LEU A 140 13.36 -10.77 7.64
N ARG A 141 12.23 -11.48 7.46
CA ARG A 141 12.19 -12.95 7.41
C ARG A 141 13.09 -13.55 6.31
N HIS A 142 13.37 -12.80 5.25
CA HIS A 142 14.23 -13.25 4.15
C HIS A 142 15.73 -13.08 4.44
N VAL A 143 16.10 -12.41 5.54
CA VAL A 143 17.49 -12.09 5.91
C VAL A 143 17.99 -13.03 7.03
N GLY A 144 17.21 -14.04 7.41
CA GLY A 144 17.60 -15.04 8.42
C GLY A 144 17.55 -14.54 9.87
N LEU A 145 16.97 -13.37 10.13
CA LEU A 145 16.74 -12.85 11.46
C LEU A 145 15.35 -13.29 11.95
N GLU A 146 15.30 -14.32 12.80
CA GLU A 146 14.07 -14.74 13.46
C GLU A 146 13.75 -13.83 14.65
N ILE A 147 13.25 -12.64 14.33
CA ILE A 147 12.77 -11.68 15.33
C ILE A 147 11.35 -12.08 15.72
N THR A 148 11.10 -12.20 17.02
CA THR A 148 9.75 -12.48 17.54
C THR A 148 8.81 -11.31 17.30
N PHE A 149 7.50 -11.56 17.19
CA PHE A 149 6.50 -10.52 16.98
C PHE A 149 6.59 -9.38 18.02
N ALA A 150 6.85 -9.72 19.28
CA ALA A 150 7.02 -8.75 20.36
C ALA A 150 8.25 -7.84 20.15
N GLN A 151 9.37 -8.42 19.72
CA GLN A 151 10.57 -7.64 19.40
C GLN A 151 10.36 -6.75 18.17
N SER A 152 9.69 -7.27 17.12
CA SER A 152 9.32 -6.47 15.95
C SER A 152 8.44 -5.28 16.33
N ALA A 153 7.45 -5.49 17.20
CA ALA A 153 6.58 -4.43 17.70
C ALA A 153 7.35 -3.38 18.51
N ALA A 154 8.25 -3.80 19.40
CA ALA A 154 9.09 -2.89 20.19
C ALA A 154 10.01 -2.04 19.29
N MET A 155 10.65 -2.66 18.30
CA MET A 155 11.48 -1.95 17.33
C MET A 155 10.64 -0.99 16.47
N ALA A 156 9.45 -1.41 16.03
CA ALA A 156 8.55 -0.58 15.24
C ALA A 156 8.08 0.66 16.04
N ILE A 157 7.82 0.52 17.34
CA ILE A 157 7.54 1.67 18.23
C ILE A 157 8.74 2.61 18.25
N GLY A 158 9.96 2.08 18.42
CA GLY A 158 11.19 2.86 18.39
C GLY A 158 11.34 3.66 17.09
N PHE A 159 11.15 3.02 15.94
CA PHE A 159 11.16 3.69 14.64
C PHE A 159 10.05 4.74 14.51
N GLY A 160 8.82 4.42 14.94
CA GLY A 160 7.72 5.38 14.96
C GLY A 160 8.04 6.63 15.79
N ILE A 161 8.67 6.47 16.97
CA ILE A 161 9.10 7.60 17.80
C ILE A 161 10.14 8.43 17.07
N ILE A 162 11.13 7.81 16.42
CA ILE A 162 12.14 8.53 15.64
C ILE A 162 11.48 9.33 14.52
N THR A 163 10.59 8.73 13.74
CA THR A 163 9.84 9.42 12.67
C THR A 163 9.01 10.58 13.23
N MET A 164 8.35 10.39 14.37
CA MET A 164 7.62 11.43 15.07
C MET A 164 8.53 12.60 15.49
N LEU A 165 9.69 12.32 16.07
CA LEU A 165 10.65 13.35 16.49
C LEU A 165 11.15 14.17 15.30
N ILE A 166 11.43 13.52 14.16
CA ILE A 166 11.77 14.20 12.90
C ILE A 166 10.60 15.08 12.46
N GLY A 167 9.37 14.56 12.48
CA GLY A 167 8.15 15.32 12.18
C GLY A 167 7.98 16.54 13.08
N VAL A 168 8.14 16.40 14.39
CA VAL A 168 8.09 17.50 15.37
C VAL A 168 9.17 18.54 15.07
N PHE A 169 10.39 18.12 14.77
CA PHE A 169 11.47 19.04 14.39
C PHE A 169 11.14 19.84 13.13
N MET A 170 10.55 19.21 12.11
CA MET A 170 10.10 19.91 10.90
C MET A 170 8.95 20.87 11.18
N LEU A 171 7.96 20.46 11.99
CA LEU A 171 6.81 21.28 12.38
C LEU A 171 7.19 22.53 13.19
N ARG A 172 8.27 22.46 13.98
CA ARG A 172 8.80 23.63 14.71
C ARG A 172 9.29 24.75 13.79
N ARG A 173 9.66 24.44 12.54
CA ARG A 173 10.08 25.45 11.57
C ARG A 173 8.92 26.23 10.95
N ILE A 174 7.68 25.81 11.17
CA ILE A 174 6.50 26.52 10.66
C ILE A 174 6.19 27.71 11.59
N PRO A 175 6.30 28.96 11.11
CA PRO A 175 5.99 30.15 11.89
C PRO A 175 4.52 30.14 12.32
N GLU A 176 4.24 30.68 13.50
CA GLU A 176 2.85 30.85 13.95
C GLU A 176 2.18 31.98 13.14
N PRO A 177 0.93 31.79 12.68
CA PRO A 177 0.24 32.82 11.93
C PRO A 177 0.02 34.07 12.79
N SER A 178 0.40 35.24 12.27
CA SER A 178 0.04 36.51 12.89
C SER A 178 -1.48 36.71 12.79
N SER A 179 -2.10 36.92 13.95
CA SER A 179 -3.55 36.94 14.16
C SER A 179 -4.30 37.97 13.30
N SER A 180 -5.39 37.55 12.63
CA SER A 180 -6.69 38.28 12.58
C SER A 180 -7.66 37.79 11.51
N MET A 181 -7.23 37.06 10.46
CA MET A 181 -8.13 36.62 9.38
C MET A 181 -8.36 35.11 9.40
N MET A 182 -9.63 34.67 9.53
CA MET A 182 -10.07 33.26 9.46
C MET A 182 -9.47 32.51 8.26
N HIS A 183 -9.28 33.20 7.12
CA HIS A 183 -8.69 32.61 5.92
C HIS A 183 -7.25 32.14 6.12
N ASN A 184 -6.46 32.86 6.95
CA ASN A 184 -5.06 32.51 7.23
C ASN A 184 -4.94 31.28 8.16
N GLN A 185 -5.96 30.97 8.97
CA GLN A 185 -5.92 29.82 9.88
C GLN A 185 -5.94 28.49 9.11
N PHE A 186 -6.78 28.36 8.08
CA PHE A 186 -6.83 27.13 7.27
C PHE A 186 -5.55 26.93 6.44
N ALA A 187 -5.00 27.97 5.84
CA ALA A 187 -3.73 27.90 5.10
C ALA A 187 -2.56 27.50 6.02
N SER A 188 -2.59 27.94 7.28
CA SER A 188 -1.58 27.57 8.28
C SER A 188 -1.70 26.11 8.71
N VAL A 189 -2.92 25.58 8.82
CA VAL A 189 -3.17 24.16 9.09
C VAL A 189 -2.70 23.29 7.92
N GLU A 190 -2.98 23.70 6.68
CA GLU A 190 -2.53 23.00 5.48
C GLU A 190 -1.00 22.85 5.43
N SER A 191 -0.27 23.88 5.86
CA SER A 191 1.21 23.83 5.96
C SER A 191 1.70 22.76 6.94
N VAL A 192 0.97 22.50 8.03
CA VAL A 192 1.27 21.42 8.99
C VAL A 192 0.97 20.06 8.35
N PHE A 193 -0.16 19.92 7.66
CA PHE A 193 -0.52 18.69 6.94
C PHE A 193 0.41 18.39 5.77
N ALA A 194 0.99 19.40 5.12
CA ALA A 194 1.99 19.20 4.07
C ALA A 194 3.20 18.40 4.56
N ILE A 195 3.64 18.60 5.81
CA ILE A 195 4.73 17.81 6.40
C ILE A 195 4.29 16.35 6.60
N LEU A 196 3.07 16.12 7.11
CA LEU A 196 2.52 14.77 7.21
C LEU A 196 2.45 14.07 5.85
N MET A 197 2.04 14.82 4.80
CA MET A 197 1.92 14.30 3.44
C MET A 197 3.24 13.75 2.89
N ILE A 198 4.38 14.33 3.26
CA ILE A 198 5.70 13.81 2.88
C ILE A 198 5.87 12.38 3.40
N PHE A 199 5.62 12.14 4.69
CA PHE A 199 5.76 10.81 5.29
C PHE A 199 4.76 9.82 4.70
N THR A 200 3.50 10.22 4.50
CA THR A 200 2.48 9.34 3.91
C THR A 200 2.76 9.04 2.45
N ALA A 201 3.29 9.99 1.67
CA ALA A 201 3.67 9.77 0.28
C ALA A 201 4.86 8.80 0.16
N CYS A 202 5.90 8.97 0.98
CA CYS A 202 7.01 8.01 1.05
C CYS A 202 6.52 6.62 1.44
N SER A 203 5.61 6.54 2.40
CA SER A 203 5.01 5.27 2.86
C SER A 203 4.17 4.60 1.78
N MET A 204 3.41 5.38 1.00
CA MET A 204 2.64 4.89 -0.13
C MET A 204 3.56 4.37 -1.25
N ALA A 205 4.62 5.11 -1.58
CA ALA A 205 5.62 4.68 -2.55
C ALA A 205 6.31 3.36 -2.12
N PHE A 206 6.66 3.24 -0.83
CA PHE A 206 7.21 2.00 -0.28
C PHE A 206 6.22 0.84 -0.34
N ALA A 207 4.97 1.05 0.07
CA ALA A 207 3.95 -0.01 0.12
C ALA A 207 3.49 -0.48 -1.27
N HIS A 208 3.65 0.36 -2.30
CA HIS A 208 3.33 0.02 -3.69
C HIS A 208 4.43 -0.83 -4.35
N GLY A 209 5.70 -0.67 -3.95
CA GLY A 209 6.83 -1.46 -4.44
C GLY A 209 6.84 -2.88 -3.87
#